data_AF-V9G704-F1
#
_entry.id   AF-V9G704-F1
#
_cell.length_a   1.000
_cell.length_b   1.000
_cell.length_c   1.000
_cell.angle_alpha   90.00
_cell.angle_beta   90.00
_cell.angle_gamma   90.00
#
_symmetry.space_group_name_H-M   'P 1'
#
loop_
_entity.id
_entity.type
_entity.pdbx_description
1 polymer ?
#
loop_
_entity_poly.entity_id
_entity_poly.type
_entity_poly.pdbx_seq_one_letter_code
_entity_poly.pdbx_strand_id
1 'polypeptide(L)'
;MLYTGELKTQTRDEMRDITREIASYVKECGVQQGTVLIYCPHTTAGIAINENADPDVKRDVLMSLDEAYPWEHPKYRHARETRHPI
;
A
#
# COMPACT_ATOMS: atom_id res chain seq x y z
N MET A 1 6.98 -5.04 20.37
CA MET A 1 5.74 -5.84 20.20
C MET A 1 5.50 -6.01 18.70
N LEU A 2 4.89 -7.13 18.29
CA LEU A 2 4.57 -7.42 16.90
C LEU A 2 3.05 -7.50 16.75
N TYR A 3 2.51 -6.79 15.76
CA TYR A 3 1.11 -6.82 15.39
C TYR A 3 1.00 -7.26 13.94
N THR A 4 0.00 -8.09 13.66
CA THR A 4 -0.35 -8.50 12.30
C THR A 4 -1.81 -8.11 12.06
N GLY A 5 -2.07 -7.44 10.95
CA GLY A 5 -3.41 -7.06 10.52
C GLY A 5 -3.65 -7.49 9.09
N GLU A 6 -4.93 -7.72 8.75
CA GLU A 6 -5.35 -8.00 7.38
C GLU A 6 -5.94 -6.75 6.74
N LEU A 7 -5.56 -6.52 5.47
CA LEU A 7 -6.12 -5.44 4.67
C LEU A 7 -6.90 -6.06 3.51
N LYS A 8 -8.18 -5.71 3.40
CA LYS A 8 -8.97 -5.98 2.19
C LYS A 8 -8.78 -4.83 1.21
N THR A 9 -8.52 -5.16 -0.04
CA THR A 9 -8.52 -4.24 -1.18
C THR A 9 -9.73 -4.53 -2.06
N GLN A 10 -10.20 -3.52 -2.80
CA GLN A 10 -11.41 -3.62 -3.63
C GLN A 10 -11.12 -3.46 -5.13
N THR A 11 -10.01 -2.80 -5.46
CA THR A 11 -9.56 -2.56 -6.83
C THR A 11 -8.16 -3.10 -7.04
N ARG A 12 -7.74 -3.18 -8.31
CA ARG A 12 -6.41 -3.70 -8.70
C ARG A 12 -5.31 -2.88 -8.03
N ASP A 13 -5.39 -1.58 -8.19
CA ASP A 13 -4.51 -0.62 -7.53
C ASP A 13 -5.36 0.24 -6.59
N GLU A 14 -4.92 0.35 -5.35
CA GLU A 14 -5.62 1.08 -4.29
C GLU A 14 -4.59 1.66 -3.31
N MET A 15 -4.72 2.95 -2.98
CA MET A 15 -3.98 3.57 -1.88
C MET A 15 -4.89 3.69 -0.66
N ARG A 16 -4.81 2.71 0.24
CA ARG A 16 -5.58 2.70 1.48
C ARG A 16 -4.82 3.40 2.60
N ASP A 17 -5.48 4.33 3.29
CA ASP A 17 -4.94 4.91 4.51
C ASP A 17 -5.09 3.90 5.66
N ILE A 18 -3.97 3.61 6.33
CA ILE A 18 -3.88 2.70 7.49
C ILE A 18 -3.38 3.42 8.76
N THR A 19 -3.31 4.75 8.73
CA THR A 19 -2.76 5.58 9.82
C THR A 19 -3.53 5.38 11.12
N ARG A 20 -4.86 5.25 11.03
CA ARG A 20 -5.73 5.09 12.22
C ARG A 20 -5.51 3.73 12.89
N GLU A 21 -5.42 2.67 12.10
CA GLU A 21 -5.12 1.32 12.60
C GLU A 21 -3.76 1.27 13.28
N ILE A 22 -2.72 1.84 12.65
CA ILE A 22 -1.37 1.90 13.24
C ILE A 22 -1.36 2.72 14.54
N ALA A 23 -2.04 3.88 14.57
CA ALA A 23 -2.14 4.70 15.76
C ALA A 23 -2.84 3.97 16.93
N SER A 24 -3.83 3.12 16.65
CA SER A 24 -4.44 2.25 17.68
C SER A 24 -3.41 1.29 18.27
N TYR A 25 -2.65 0.59 17.42
CA TYR A 25 -1.64 -0.37 17.89
C TYR A 25 -0.54 0.31 18.71
N VAL A 26 -0.06 1.48 18.29
CA VAL A 26 0.94 2.25 19.06
C VAL A 26 0.39 2.67 20.42
N LYS A 27 -0.86 3.11 20.47
CA LYS A 27 -1.53 3.48 21.72
C LYS A 27 -1.67 2.29 22.68
N GLU A 28 -2.03 1.12 22.15
CA GLU A 28 -2.13 -0.13 22.91
C GLU A 28 -0.78 -0.60 23.46
N CYS A 29 0.31 -0.35 22.73
CA CYS A 29 1.66 -0.68 23.20
C CYS A 29 2.11 0.15 24.43
N GLY A 30 1.47 1.30 24.69
CA GLY A 30 1.86 2.20 25.78
C GLY A 30 3.23 2.88 25.59
N VAL A 31 3.81 2.81 24.40
CA VAL A 31 5.13 3.41 24.09
C VAL A 31 4.98 4.91 23.91
N GLN A 32 5.74 5.70 24.68
CA GLN A 32 5.74 7.17 24.57
C GLN A 32 6.74 7.70 23.54
N GLN A 33 7.88 7.01 23.37
CA GLN A 33 8.93 7.39 22.45
C GLN A 33 9.62 6.13 21.91
N GLY A 34 9.84 6.10 20.59
CA GLY A 34 10.43 4.95 19.91
C GLY A 34 10.26 5.04 18.40
N THR A 35 10.35 3.90 17.73
CA THR A 35 10.19 3.77 16.29
C THR A 35 9.19 2.65 15.99
N VAL A 36 8.38 2.85 14.96
CA VAL A 36 7.45 1.84 14.45
C VAL A 36 7.97 1.37 13.09
N LEU A 37 8.15 0.07 12.95
CA LEU A 37 8.45 -0.56 11.66
C LEU A 37 7.15 -1.12 11.08
N ILE A 38 6.77 -0.63 9.91
CA ILE A 38 5.62 -1.13 9.16
C ILE A 38 6.16 -1.94 7.99
N TYR A 39 5.68 -3.17 7.84
CA TYR A 39 6.17 -4.12 6.84
C TYR A 39 5.01 -4.76 6.08
N CYS A 40 5.12 -4.83 4.76
CA CYS A 40 4.20 -5.56 3.89
C CYS A 40 4.88 -6.85 3.40
N PRO A 41 4.34 -8.05 3.70
CA PRO A 41 4.93 -9.31 3.27
C PRO A 41 4.58 -9.69 1.82
N HIS A 42 3.99 -8.79 1.02
CA HIS A 42 3.53 -9.06 -0.35
C HIS A 42 4.46 -8.41 -1.37
N THR A 43 4.73 -9.09 -2.49
CA THR A 43 5.60 -8.59 -3.56
C THR A 43 4.91 -7.64 -4.53
N THR A 44 3.57 -7.59 -4.49
CA THR A 44 2.72 -6.77 -5.37
C THR A 44 2.05 -5.60 -4.64
N ALA A 45 2.39 -5.38 -3.37
CA ALA A 45 1.89 -4.26 -2.58
C ALA A 45 3.03 -3.64 -1.76
N GLY A 46 2.92 -2.36 -1.44
CA GLY A 46 3.94 -1.61 -0.70
C GLY A 46 3.36 -0.73 0.39
N ILE A 47 4.25 -0.12 1.16
CA ILE A 47 3.91 0.90 2.16
C ILE A 47 4.54 2.21 1.69
N ALA A 48 3.74 3.28 1.71
CA ALA A 48 4.20 4.63 1.39
C ALA A 48 3.67 5.62 2.43
N ILE A 49 4.44 6.68 2.65
CA ILE A 49 3.99 7.85 3.41
C ILE A 49 3.87 8.99 2.40
N ASN A 50 2.67 9.56 2.30
CA ASN A 50 2.37 10.65 1.37
C ASN A 50 1.27 11.55 1.99
N GLU A 51 0.92 12.62 1.28
CA GLU A 51 -0.16 13.51 1.68
C GLU A 51 -1.49 12.78 1.84
N ASN A 52 -2.22 13.13 2.89
CA ASN A 52 -3.49 12.51 3.26
C ASN A 52 -4.65 13.53 3.36
N ALA A 53 -4.44 14.77 2.89
CA ALA A 53 -5.44 15.83 2.93
C ALA A 53 -6.31 15.83 1.66
N ASP A 54 -5.66 15.75 0.49
CA ASP A 54 -6.34 15.76 -0.80
C ASP A 54 -6.41 14.34 -1.40
N PRO A 55 -7.62 13.77 -1.65
CA PRO A 55 -7.74 12.48 -2.30
C PRO A 55 -7.19 12.45 -3.73
N ASP A 56 -7.05 13.59 -4.41
CA ASP A 56 -6.52 13.65 -5.78
C ASP A 56 -5.04 13.28 -5.84
N VAL A 57 -4.25 13.54 -4.79
CA VAL A 57 -2.85 13.09 -4.72
C VAL A 57 -2.74 11.58 -4.86
N LYS A 58 -3.64 10.82 -4.22
CA LYS A 58 -3.66 9.36 -4.32
C LYS A 58 -4.00 8.91 -5.74
N ARG A 59 -4.92 9.61 -6.40
CA ARG A 59 -5.33 9.32 -7.78
C ARG A 59 -4.19 9.59 -8.75
N ASP A 60 -3.52 10.72 -8.61
CA ASP A 60 -2.43 11.12 -9.50
C ASP A 60 -1.21 10.21 -9.36
N VAL A 61 -0.89 9.75 -8.15
CA VAL A 61 0.17 8.77 -7.92
C VAL A 61 -0.16 7.45 -8.62
N LEU A 62 -1.39 6.93 -8.43
CA LEU A 62 -1.81 5.69 -9.08
C LEU A 62 -1.82 5.81 -10.60
N MET A 63 -2.34 6.93 -11.13
CA MET A 63 -2.35 7.24 -12.56
C MET A 63 -0.93 7.30 -13.12
N SER A 64 -0.02 8.04 -12.47
CA SER A 64 1.36 8.18 -12.91
C SER A 64 2.11 6.84 -12.92
N LEU A 65 1.83 5.97 -11.95
CA LEU A 65 2.40 4.62 -11.90
C LEU A 65 1.87 3.72 -13.02
N ASP A 66 0.57 3.80 -13.34
CA ASP A 66 -0.02 3.06 -14.45
C ASP A 66 0.51 3.55 -15.81
N GLU A 67 0.70 4.86 -15.99
CA GLU A 67 1.32 5.41 -17.21
C GLU A 67 2.80 4.98 -17.37
N ALA A 68 3.57 5.05 -16.29
CA ALA A 68 4.99 4.71 -16.31
C ALA A 68 5.23 3.20 -16.44
N TYR A 69 4.39 2.39 -15.80
CA TYR A 69 4.49 0.93 -15.76
C TYR A 69 3.16 0.31 -16.20
N PRO A 70 2.82 0.41 -17.49
CA PRO A 70 1.51 -0.01 -17.98
C PRO A 70 1.29 -1.49 -17.74
N TRP A 71 0.05 -1.82 -17.40
CA TRP A 71 -0.37 -3.19 -17.12
C TRP A 71 0.08 -4.15 -18.22
N GLU A 72 -0.11 -3.74 -19.48
CA GLU A 72 0.34 -4.45 -20.65
C GLU A 72 1.52 -3.74 -21.31
N HIS A 73 2.69 -4.36 -21.20
CA HIS A 73 3.87 -3.95 -21.94
C HIS A 73 4.44 -5.14 -22.73
N PRO A 74 4.69 -5.01 -24.04
CA PRO A 74 5.10 -6.14 -24.90
C PRO A 74 6.47 -6.73 -24.51
N LYS A 75 7.29 -5.97 -23.77
CA LYS A 75 8.59 -6.46 -23.28
C LYS A 75 8.51 -7.13 -21.90
N TYR A 76 7.37 -7.12 -21.22
CA TYR A 76 7.24 -7.81 -19.93
C TYR A 76 7.21 -9.32 -20.14
N ARG A 77 8.21 -10.01 -19.59
CA ARG A 77 8.33 -11.48 -19.66
C ARG A 77 7.57 -12.18 -18.53
N HIS A 78 7.47 -11.53 -17.37
CA HIS A 78 6.73 -12.01 -16.20
C HIS A 78 5.36 -11.33 -16.16
N ALA A 79 4.57 -11.60 -17.19
CA ALA A 79 3.32 -10.90 -17.48
C ALA A 79 2.06 -11.73 -17.18
N ARG A 80 2.15 -13.06 -17.10
CA ARG A 80 0.95 -13.91 -16.88
C ARG A 80 0.65 -14.17 -15.41
N GLU A 81 1.66 -14.15 -14.55
CA GLU A 81 1.55 -14.59 -13.15
C GLU A 81 1.06 -13.46 -12.22
N THR A 82 1.45 -12.21 -12.47
CA THR A 82 1.00 -11.03 -11.71
C THR A 82 -0.32 -10.43 -12.20
N ARG A 83 -0.90 -10.95 -13.30
CA ARG A 83 -2.09 -10.38 -13.96
C ARG A 83 -3.38 -11.16 -13.73
N HIS A 84 -3.52 -11.85 -12.60
CA HIS A 84 -4.81 -12.48 -12.27
C HIS A 84 -5.87 -11.41 -11.94
N PRO A 85 -7.06 -11.46 -12.56
CA PRO A 85 -8.16 -10.62 -12.12
C PRO A 85 -8.60 -11.03 -10.71
N ILE A 86 -8.89 -10.03 -9.89
CA ILE A 86 -9.53 -10.17 -8.57
C ILE A 86 -10.99 -10.57 -8.72
#